data_AF-U3TB34-F1
#
_entry.id   AF-U3TB34-F1
#
_cell.length_a   1.000
_cell.length_b   1.000
_cell.length_c   1.000
_cell.angle_alpha   90.00
_cell.angle_beta   90.00
_cell.angle_gamma   90.00
#
_symmetry.space_group_name_H-M   'P 1'
#
loop_
_entity.id
_entity.type
_entity.pdbx_description
1 polymer ?
#
loop_
_entity_poly.entity_id
_entity_poly.type
_entity_poly.pdbx_seq_one_letter_code
_entity_poly.pdbx_strand_id
1 'polypeptide(L)'
;MKHLMQGCSLLPASPLREAAAITVLALYVMLVVIPVSRRLHSALVKRGVGEESSRYYVRKFIHVAAGGVVALLVPVLFTSPLLPTLAALTLAALLLALHGRLSWFQVSDNMYDVNFNIAWGASMAALWCYTGDPWIAVLPALFISFGDAATGIVRNLLFGRRTKHWLGNVAMAAVSIPIGVAIAGWIGLAAALVSSAVERVEAGAIDDNILIALSSSLVILAAAATGQL
;
A
#
# COMPACT_ATOMS: atom_id res chain seq x y z
N MET A 1 -10.82 27.95 12.31
CA MET A 1 -11.82 26.90 12.64
C MET A 1 -13.08 26.98 11.75
N LYS A 2 -12.97 27.06 10.41
CA LYS A 2 -14.15 27.15 9.52
C LYS A 2 -14.16 26.19 8.31
N HIS A 3 -13.24 25.23 8.25
CA HIS A 3 -13.21 24.23 7.16
C HIS A 3 -13.39 22.77 7.61
N LEU A 4 -13.65 22.52 8.90
CA LEU A 4 -13.96 21.15 9.35
C LEU A 4 -15.38 20.78 8.91
N MET A 5 -15.46 19.78 8.04
CA MET A 5 -16.68 19.16 7.49
C MET A 5 -17.29 19.82 6.25
N GLN A 6 -16.48 20.03 5.19
CA GLN A 6 -17.06 19.81 3.86
C GLN A 6 -17.36 18.30 3.76
N GLY A 7 -18.62 17.92 3.64
CA GLY A 7 -19.01 16.51 3.53
C GLY A 7 -18.23 15.83 2.39
N CYS A 8 -17.59 14.70 2.69
CA CYS A 8 -16.91 13.89 1.68
C CYS A 8 -17.93 13.47 0.62
N SER A 9 -17.84 14.02 -0.60
CA SER A 9 -18.62 13.51 -1.71
C SER A 9 -18.07 12.13 -2.07
N LEU A 10 -18.78 11.08 -1.67
CA LEU A 10 -18.47 9.72 -2.11
C LEU A 10 -18.76 9.54 -3.60
N LEU A 11 -19.64 10.36 -4.16
CA LEU A 11 -20.03 10.23 -5.56
C LEU A 11 -18.99 10.88 -6.48
N PRO A 12 -18.61 10.20 -7.57
CA PRO A 12 -17.67 10.73 -8.54
C PRO A 12 -18.30 11.89 -9.33
N ALA A 13 -17.54 12.95 -9.56
CA ALA A 13 -17.97 14.08 -10.37
C ALA A 13 -18.11 13.72 -11.86
N SER A 14 -17.42 12.67 -12.32
CA SER A 14 -17.52 12.17 -13.70
C SER A 14 -17.63 10.64 -13.73
N PRO A 15 -18.81 10.07 -13.39
CA PRO A 15 -18.96 8.62 -13.17
C PRO A 15 -18.49 7.75 -14.34
N LEU A 16 -18.80 8.14 -15.60
CA LEU A 16 -18.39 7.38 -16.78
C LEU A 16 -16.87 7.37 -16.99
N ARG A 17 -16.21 8.52 -16.80
CA ARG A 17 -14.74 8.63 -16.93
C ARG A 17 -14.05 7.79 -15.86
N GLU A 18 -14.52 7.90 -14.62
CA GLU A 18 -13.93 7.17 -13.50
C GLU A 18 -14.21 5.66 -13.58
N ALA A 19 -15.38 5.26 -14.11
CA ALA A 19 -15.68 3.86 -14.44
C ALA A 19 -14.74 3.31 -15.52
N ALA A 20 -14.46 4.09 -16.58
CA ALA A 20 -13.47 3.71 -17.58
C ALA A 20 -12.06 3.59 -16.98
N ALA A 21 -11.65 4.57 -16.17
CA ALA A 21 -10.36 4.58 -15.50
C ALA A 21 -10.17 3.37 -14.58
N ILE A 22 -11.15 3.07 -13.71
CA ILE A 22 -11.05 1.92 -12.80
C ILE A 22 -11.05 0.59 -13.57
N THR A 23 -11.76 0.51 -14.69
CA THR A 23 -11.74 -0.69 -15.55
C THR A 23 -10.35 -0.91 -16.15
N VAL A 24 -9.71 0.14 -16.68
CA VAL A 24 -8.35 0.06 -17.22
C VAL A 24 -7.35 -0.31 -16.12
N LEU A 25 -7.45 0.30 -14.95
CA LEU A 25 -6.59 -0.02 -13.80
C LEU A 25 -6.81 -1.46 -13.30
N ALA A 26 -8.05 -1.94 -13.27
CA ALA A 26 -8.34 -3.32 -12.88
C ALA A 26 -7.71 -4.32 -13.85
N LEU A 27 -7.80 -4.08 -15.16
CA LEU A 27 -7.13 -4.90 -16.17
C LEU A 27 -5.60 -4.88 -15.99
N TYR A 28 -5.03 -3.71 -15.75
CA TYR A 28 -3.60 -3.56 -15.44
C TYR A 28 -3.20 -4.36 -14.19
N VAL A 29 -3.94 -4.22 -13.08
CA VAL A 29 -3.69 -4.93 -11.83
C VAL A 29 -3.79 -6.44 -12.04
N MET A 30 -4.80 -6.93 -12.75
CA MET A 30 -4.94 -8.36 -13.04
C MET A 30 -3.79 -8.89 -13.90
N LEU A 31 -3.31 -8.12 -14.87
CA LEU A 31 -2.13 -8.45 -15.66
C LEU A 31 -0.86 -8.56 -14.80
N VAL A 32 -0.66 -7.62 -13.88
CA VAL A 32 0.48 -7.61 -12.97
C VAL A 32 0.42 -8.77 -11.98
N VAL A 33 -0.72 -8.93 -11.31
CA VAL A 33 -0.94 -9.86 -10.19
C VAL A 33 -0.98 -11.32 -10.64
N ILE A 34 -1.46 -11.62 -11.86
CA ILE A 34 -1.60 -13.01 -12.32
C ILE A 34 -0.45 -13.42 -13.24
N PRO A 35 -0.43 -13.08 -14.54
CA PRO A 35 0.57 -13.64 -15.44
C PRO A 35 1.98 -13.07 -15.24
N VAL A 36 2.13 -11.78 -14.90
CA VAL A 36 3.47 -11.16 -14.76
C VAL A 36 4.17 -11.66 -13.50
N SER A 37 3.51 -11.58 -12.34
CA SER A 37 4.04 -12.06 -11.06
C SER A 37 4.39 -13.56 -11.10
N ARG A 38 3.59 -14.39 -11.77
CA ARG A 38 3.84 -15.83 -11.92
C ARG A 38 5.07 -16.12 -12.77
N ARG A 39 5.27 -15.33 -13.85
CA ARG A 39 6.48 -15.40 -14.67
C ARG A 39 7.71 -14.97 -13.88
N LEU A 40 7.60 -13.90 -13.08
CA LEU A 40 8.66 -13.45 -12.19
C LEU A 40 9.04 -14.54 -11.18
N HIS A 41 8.06 -15.14 -10.51
CA HIS A 41 8.29 -16.25 -9.59
C HIS A 41 9.06 -17.39 -10.27
N SER A 42 8.56 -17.84 -11.41
CA SER A 42 9.17 -18.93 -12.17
C SER A 42 10.61 -18.59 -12.62
N ALA A 43 10.87 -17.32 -12.98
CA ALA A 43 12.20 -16.86 -13.36
C ALA A 43 13.17 -16.84 -12.18
N LEU A 44 12.72 -16.43 -11.00
CA LEU A 44 13.53 -16.43 -9.77
C LEU A 44 13.90 -17.86 -9.36
N VAL A 45 12.93 -18.77 -9.33
CA VAL A 45 13.17 -20.19 -9.03
C VAL A 45 14.14 -20.82 -10.03
N LYS A 46 13.97 -20.56 -11.34
CA LYS A 46 14.90 -21.03 -12.38
C LYS A 46 16.32 -20.51 -12.21
N ARG A 47 16.50 -19.36 -11.55
CA ARG A 47 17.81 -18.76 -11.23
C ARG A 47 18.38 -19.27 -9.90
N GLY A 48 17.74 -20.25 -9.27
CA GLY A 48 18.20 -20.83 -8.00
C GLY A 48 17.82 -20.03 -6.76
N VAL A 49 16.93 -19.03 -6.87
CA VAL A 49 16.40 -18.34 -5.68
C VAL A 49 15.43 -19.29 -4.97
N GLY A 50 15.63 -19.49 -3.67
CA GLY A 50 14.79 -20.38 -2.86
C GLY A 50 13.30 -20.01 -2.95
N GLU A 51 12.43 -21.01 -2.87
CA GLU A 51 10.99 -20.88 -3.11
C GLU A 51 10.33 -19.80 -2.21
N GLU A 52 10.66 -19.78 -0.92
CA GLU A 52 10.13 -18.79 0.03
C GLU A 52 10.59 -17.36 -0.33
N SER A 53 11.88 -17.20 -0.63
CA SER A 53 12.46 -15.94 -1.10
C SER A 53 11.83 -15.48 -2.42
N SER A 54 11.57 -16.41 -3.35
CA SER A 54 10.93 -16.12 -4.63
C SER A 54 9.51 -15.59 -4.44
N ARG A 55 8.69 -16.25 -3.62
CA ARG A 55 7.36 -15.73 -3.24
C ARG A 55 7.45 -14.35 -2.59
N TYR A 56 8.41 -14.16 -1.70
CA TYR A 56 8.59 -12.90 -0.99
C TYR A 56 8.93 -11.73 -1.93
N TYR A 57 9.87 -11.92 -2.86
CA TYR A 57 10.18 -10.92 -3.89
C TYR A 57 8.97 -10.63 -4.79
N VAL A 58 8.23 -11.66 -5.18
CA VAL A 58 7.05 -11.50 -6.03
C VAL A 58 5.97 -10.69 -5.32
N ARG A 59 5.76 -10.89 -4.01
CA ARG A 59 4.86 -10.07 -3.21
C ARG A 59 5.29 -8.61 -3.20
N LYS A 60 6.58 -8.31 -2.95
CA LYS A 60 7.06 -6.92 -2.96
C LYS A 60 6.96 -6.28 -4.35
N PHE A 61 7.19 -7.06 -5.41
CA PHE A 61 6.92 -6.61 -6.78
C PHE A 61 5.44 -6.24 -6.99
N ILE A 62 4.51 -7.08 -6.52
CA ILE A 62 3.07 -6.80 -6.60
C ILE A 62 2.72 -5.53 -5.79
N HIS A 63 3.25 -5.37 -4.58
CA HIS A 63 3.02 -4.17 -3.76
C HIS A 63 3.41 -2.89 -4.52
N VAL A 64 4.60 -2.88 -5.15
CA VAL A 64 5.09 -1.74 -5.93
C VAL A 64 4.28 -1.54 -7.22
N ALA A 65 4.18 -2.58 -8.04
CA ALA A 65 3.64 -2.48 -9.39
C ALA A 65 2.11 -2.36 -9.42
N ALA A 66 1.38 -3.06 -8.55
CA ALA A 66 -0.06 -2.98 -8.46
C ALA A 66 -0.51 -1.96 -7.41
N GLY A 67 0.02 -2.00 -6.19
CA GLY A 67 -0.40 -1.09 -5.12
C GLY A 67 0.13 0.33 -5.27
N GLY A 68 1.44 0.46 -5.51
CA GLY A 68 2.14 1.76 -5.54
C GLY A 68 1.84 2.57 -6.79
N VAL A 69 1.93 1.96 -7.97
CA VAL A 69 1.59 2.64 -9.24
C VAL A 69 0.14 3.08 -9.23
N VAL A 70 -0.80 2.24 -8.78
CA VAL A 70 -2.21 2.64 -8.68
C VAL A 70 -2.39 3.77 -7.68
N ALA A 71 -1.74 3.73 -6.51
CA ALA A 71 -1.80 4.82 -5.54
C ALA A 71 -1.34 6.16 -6.11
N LEU A 72 -0.30 6.19 -6.97
CA LEU A 72 0.15 7.41 -7.64
C LEU A 72 -0.85 7.93 -8.69
N LEU A 73 -1.60 7.04 -9.32
CA LEU A 73 -2.58 7.39 -10.34
C LEU A 73 -3.93 7.82 -9.76
N VAL A 74 -4.26 7.38 -8.54
CA VAL A 74 -5.56 7.66 -7.90
C VAL A 74 -5.87 9.16 -7.82
N PRO A 75 -4.97 10.04 -7.32
CA PRO A 75 -5.24 11.47 -7.22
C PRO A 75 -5.44 12.17 -8.56
N VAL A 76 -4.97 11.57 -9.65
CA VAL A 76 -5.05 12.12 -11.01
C VAL A 76 -6.34 11.66 -11.71
N LEU A 77 -6.79 10.43 -11.46
CA LEU A 77 -7.86 9.80 -12.22
C LEU A 77 -9.24 9.91 -11.56
N PHE A 78 -9.28 10.01 -10.23
CA PHE A 78 -10.53 9.96 -9.46
C PHE A 78 -10.82 11.26 -8.74
N THR A 79 -12.11 11.56 -8.61
CA THR A 79 -12.57 12.76 -7.88
C THR A 79 -13.21 12.42 -6.54
N SER A 80 -13.48 11.13 -6.28
CA SER A 80 -13.97 10.63 -5.01
C SER A 80 -13.25 9.35 -4.60
N PRO A 81 -13.23 9.01 -3.29
CA PRO A 81 -12.57 7.80 -2.81
C PRO A 81 -13.34 6.51 -3.13
N LEU A 82 -14.60 6.59 -3.58
CA LEU A 82 -15.50 5.44 -3.63
C LEU A 82 -15.01 4.33 -4.55
N LEU A 83 -14.74 4.62 -5.82
CA LEU A 83 -14.34 3.59 -6.78
C LEU A 83 -12.97 2.97 -6.46
N PRO A 84 -11.92 3.75 -6.12
CA PRO A 84 -10.66 3.18 -5.67
C PRO A 84 -10.80 2.31 -4.41
N THR A 85 -11.62 2.73 -3.44
CA THR A 85 -11.83 1.97 -2.19
C THR A 85 -12.55 0.65 -2.46
N LEU A 86 -13.64 0.68 -3.23
CA LEU A 86 -14.39 -0.52 -3.59
C LEU A 86 -13.52 -1.50 -4.38
N ALA A 87 -12.67 -1.02 -5.28
CA ALA A 87 -11.75 -1.86 -6.03
C ALA A 87 -10.73 -2.57 -5.11
N ALA A 88 -10.14 -1.84 -4.15
CA ALA A 88 -9.22 -2.43 -3.18
C ALA A 88 -9.89 -3.49 -2.31
N LEU A 89 -11.09 -3.20 -1.78
CA LEU A 89 -11.85 -4.16 -0.97
C LEU A 89 -12.34 -5.37 -1.78
N THR A 90 -12.70 -5.16 -3.05
CA THR A 90 -13.05 -6.26 -3.97
C THR A 90 -11.84 -7.15 -4.23
N LEU A 91 -10.66 -6.57 -4.42
CA LEU A 91 -9.43 -7.34 -4.59
C LEU A 91 -9.06 -8.09 -3.31
N ALA A 92 -9.22 -7.47 -2.13
CA ALA A 92 -9.05 -8.16 -0.85
C ALA A 92 -9.96 -9.39 -0.72
N ALA A 93 -11.25 -9.23 -1.05
CA ALA A 93 -12.22 -10.34 -1.02
C ALA A 93 -11.88 -11.44 -2.04
N LEU A 94 -11.44 -11.07 -3.25
CA LEU A 94 -11.01 -12.01 -4.27
C LEU A 94 -9.77 -12.80 -3.82
N LEU A 95 -8.77 -12.12 -3.26
CA LEU A 95 -7.55 -12.75 -2.75
C LEU A 95 -7.84 -13.71 -1.59
N LEU A 96 -8.76 -13.33 -0.70
CA LEU A 96 -9.26 -14.19 0.37
C LEU A 96 -9.94 -15.45 -0.19
N ALA A 97 -10.84 -15.28 -1.17
CA ALA A 97 -11.53 -16.40 -1.81
C ALA A 97 -10.58 -17.33 -2.58
N LEU A 98 -9.44 -16.81 -3.04
CA LEU A 98 -8.42 -17.56 -3.76
C LEU A 98 -7.25 -18.01 -2.86
N HIS A 99 -7.34 -17.82 -1.54
CA HIS A 99 -6.22 -18.08 -0.64
C HIS A 99 -5.65 -19.49 -0.80
N GLY A 100 -4.32 -19.57 -0.93
CA GLY A 100 -3.60 -20.82 -1.17
C GLY A 100 -3.62 -21.31 -2.62
N ARG A 101 -4.48 -20.76 -3.49
CA ARG A 101 -4.54 -21.11 -4.92
C ARG A 101 -3.53 -20.31 -5.75
N LEU A 102 -3.11 -19.15 -5.26
CA LEU A 102 -2.10 -18.29 -5.90
C LEU A 102 -0.72 -18.47 -5.27
N SER A 103 -0.27 -19.72 -5.17
CA SER A 103 0.90 -20.14 -4.39
C SER A 103 2.25 -19.56 -4.83
N TRP A 104 2.33 -18.84 -5.95
CA TRP A 104 3.54 -18.13 -6.37
C TRP A 104 3.75 -16.80 -5.64
N PHE A 105 2.78 -16.35 -4.84
CA PHE A 105 2.96 -15.22 -3.93
C PHE A 105 2.18 -15.37 -2.62
N GLN A 106 1.03 -16.07 -2.60
CA GLN A 106 0.28 -16.32 -1.36
C GLN A 106 1.00 -17.35 -0.49
N VAL A 107 0.96 -17.11 0.82
CA VAL A 107 1.57 -17.96 1.84
C VAL A 107 0.45 -18.42 2.77
N SER A 108 0.28 -19.74 2.94
CA SER A 108 -0.83 -20.34 3.69
C SER A 108 -1.00 -19.77 5.10
N ASP A 109 0.12 -19.45 5.74
CA ASP A 109 0.19 -19.13 7.17
C ASP A 109 -0.10 -17.66 7.49
N ASN A 110 -0.43 -16.83 6.49
CA ASN A 110 -0.78 -15.43 6.70
C ASN A 110 -1.77 -14.90 5.65
N MET A 111 -2.37 -13.75 5.96
CA MET A 111 -3.35 -13.03 5.12
C MET A 111 -2.78 -11.71 4.59
N TYR A 112 -1.46 -11.60 4.46
CA TYR A 112 -0.84 -10.28 4.28
C TYR A 112 -1.22 -9.58 2.97
N ASP A 113 -1.48 -10.34 1.90
CA ASP A 113 -1.99 -9.79 0.64
C ASP A 113 -3.43 -9.26 0.77
N VAL A 114 -4.27 -9.90 1.58
CA VAL A 114 -5.62 -9.42 1.91
C VAL A 114 -5.54 -8.17 2.78
N ASN A 115 -4.76 -8.23 3.86
CA ASN A 115 -4.55 -7.14 4.80
C ASN A 115 -3.95 -5.90 4.14
N PHE A 116 -3.02 -6.07 3.18
CA PHE A 116 -2.48 -4.98 2.36
C PHE A 116 -3.60 -4.22 1.65
N ASN A 117 -4.51 -4.92 0.97
CA ASN A 117 -5.60 -4.29 0.23
C ASN A 117 -6.61 -3.61 1.14
N ILE A 118 -6.91 -4.21 2.30
CA ILE A 118 -7.76 -3.60 3.33
C ILE A 118 -7.12 -2.32 3.86
N ALA A 119 -5.84 -2.39 4.26
CA ALA A 119 -5.09 -1.25 4.78
C ALA A 119 -5.01 -0.11 3.74
N TRP A 120 -4.72 -0.45 2.48
CA TRP A 120 -4.69 0.47 1.34
C TRP A 120 -6.03 1.19 1.16
N GLY A 121 -7.13 0.45 1.05
CA GLY A 121 -8.45 1.02 0.79
C GLY A 121 -9.02 1.81 1.97
N ALA A 122 -8.91 1.26 3.18
CA ALA A 122 -9.46 1.89 4.38
C ALA A 122 -8.73 3.18 4.75
N SER A 123 -7.39 3.18 4.70
CA SER A 123 -6.60 4.38 5.02
C SER A 123 -6.86 5.51 4.04
N MET A 124 -6.90 5.20 2.74
CA MET A 124 -7.21 6.17 1.69
C MET A 124 -8.63 6.72 1.83
N ALA A 125 -9.64 5.87 2.04
CA ALA A 125 -11.02 6.34 2.24
C ALA A 125 -11.15 7.27 3.45
N ALA A 126 -10.56 6.87 4.58
CA ALA A 126 -10.62 7.64 5.82
C ALA A 126 -9.93 9.00 5.67
N LEU A 127 -8.71 9.03 5.12
CA LEU A 127 -7.96 10.27 4.95
C LEU A 127 -8.57 11.17 3.89
N TRP A 128 -9.01 10.64 2.76
CA TRP A 128 -9.63 11.47 1.71
C TRP A 128 -10.90 12.11 2.23
N CYS A 129 -11.76 11.35 2.93
CA CYS A 129 -12.98 11.93 3.48
C CYS A 129 -12.75 12.92 4.62
N TYR A 130 -11.64 12.82 5.35
CA TYR A 130 -11.33 13.76 6.43
C TYR A 130 -10.61 15.02 5.93
N THR A 131 -9.64 14.86 5.03
CA THR A 131 -8.77 15.95 4.55
C THR A 131 -9.30 16.63 3.29
N GLY A 132 -10.13 15.94 2.50
CA GLY A 132 -10.55 16.39 1.18
C GLY A 132 -9.47 16.32 0.10
N ASP A 133 -8.24 15.93 0.44
CA ASP A 133 -7.09 15.91 -0.47
C ASP A 133 -6.69 14.48 -0.85
N PRO A 134 -6.84 14.08 -2.13
CA PRO A 134 -6.45 12.76 -2.58
C PRO A 134 -4.95 12.48 -2.48
N TRP A 135 -4.08 13.48 -2.65
CA TRP A 135 -2.63 13.29 -2.57
C TRP A 135 -2.21 12.94 -1.16
N ILE A 136 -2.74 13.65 -0.16
CA ILE A 136 -2.51 13.33 1.25
C ILE A 136 -3.10 11.94 1.57
N ALA A 137 -4.27 11.62 1.03
CA ALA A 137 -4.96 10.37 1.33
C ALA A 137 -4.23 9.11 0.86
N VAL A 138 -3.45 9.19 -0.22
CA VAL A 138 -2.70 8.03 -0.73
C VAL A 138 -1.36 7.79 -0.02
N LEU A 139 -0.93 8.67 0.89
CA LEU A 139 0.37 8.52 1.58
C LEU A 139 0.56 7.17 2.30
N PRO A 140 -0.39 6.69 3.13
CA PRO A 140 -0.26 5.39 3.79
C PRO A 140 -0.13 4.24 2.77
N ALA A 141 -0.93 4.30 1.70
CA ALA A 141 -0.88 3.36 0.58
C ALA A 141 0.50 3.36 -0.11
N LEU A 142 1.11 4.53 -0.33
CA LEU A 142 2.45 4.64 -0.89
C LEU A 142 3.52 4.07 0.05
N PHE A 143 3.39 4.26 1.37
CA PHE A 143 4.34 3.73 2.36
C PHE A 143 4.30 2.20 2.45
N ILE A 144 3.12 1.57 2.47
CA ILE A 144 3.02 0.09 2.43
C ILE A 144 3.42 -0.48 1.06
N SER A 145 3.26 0.28 -0.02
CA SER A 145 3.56 -0.18 -1.37
C SER A 145 5.05 -0.10 -1.71
N PHE A 146 5.67 1.07 -1.48
CA PHE A 146 7.05 1.35 -1.84
C PHE A 146 8.00 1.20 -0.66
N GLY A 147 7.64 1.78 0.50
CA GLY A 147 8.48 1.75 1.69
C GLY A 147 8.69 0.34 2.24
N ASP A 148 7.61 -0.38 2.52
CA ASP A 148 7.67 -1.77 2.99
C ASP A 148 8.26 -2.73 1.93
N ALA A 149 8.07 -2.44 0.63
CA ALA A 149 8.77 -3.18 -0.42
C ALA A 149 10.30 -3.00 -0.35
N ALA A 150 10.79 -1.77 -0.13
CA ALA A 150 12.21 -1.51 0.05
C ALA A 150 12.79 -2.26 1.26
N THR A 151 12.08 -2.23 2.39
CA THR A 151 12.38 -3.03 3.58
C THR A 151 12.58 -4.50 3.22
N GLY A 152 11.60 -5.09 2.54
CA GLY A 152 11.63 -6.49 2.19
C GLY A 152 12.76 -6.85 1.24
N ILE A 153 12.95 -6.06 0.18
CA ILE A 153 14.01 -6.30 -0.80
C ILE A 153 15.39 -6.27 -0.13
N VAL A 154 15.70 -5.21 0.64
CA VAL A 154 16.99 -5.08 1.31
C VAL A 154 17.25 -6.23 2.28
N ARG A 155 16.26 -6.60 3.09
CA ARG A 155 16.41 -7.70 4.06
C ARG A 155 16.58 -9.05 3.37
N ASN A 156 15.80 -9.33 2.33
CA ASN A 156 15.90 -10.61 1.66
C ASN A 156 17.20 -10.74 0.85
N LEU A 157 17.73 -9.64 0.31
CA LEU A 157 19.03 -9.61 -0.33
C LEU A 157 20.18 -9.90 0.65
N LEU A 158 20.10 -9.37 1.88
CA LEU A 158 21.15 -9.51 2.87
C LEU A 158 21.10 -10.82 3.66
N PHE A 159 19.89 -11.31 3.95
CA PHE A 159 19.70 -12.43 4.89
C PHE A 159 19.08 -13.67 4.26
N GLY A 160 18.55 -13.60 3.03
CA GLY A 160 17.90 -14.71 2.32
C GLY A 160 16.61 -15.23 2.96
N ARG A 161 16.11 -14.57 4.01
CA ARG A 161 14.90 -14.90 4.76
C ARG A 161 14.27 -13.65 5.36
N ARG A 162 13.00 -13.74 5.78
CA ARG A 162 12.33 -12.65 6.50
C ARG A 162 13.01 -12.44 7.86
N THR A 163 13.52 -11.22 8.09
CA THR A 163 14.10 -10.80 9.37
C THR A 163 13.66 -9.38 9.71
N LYS A 164 13.54 -9.02 10.99
CA LYS A 164 13.22 -7.65 11.45
C LYS A 164 14.50 -6.89 11.81
N HIS A 165 15.28 -6.57 10.79
CA HIS A 165 16.57 -5.87 10.92
C HIS A 165 16.45 -4.36 10.65
N TRP A 166 17.21 -3.54 11.38
CA TRP A 166 17.23 -2.07 11.28
C TRP A 166 17.52 -1.53 9.88
N LEU A 167 18.36 -2.24 9.11
CA LEU A 167 18.63 -1.90 7.70
C LEU A 167 17.35 -1.84 6.85
N GLY A 168 16.34 -2.65 7.18
CA GLY A 168 15.04 -2.56 6.51
C GLY A 168 14.30 -1.27 6.84
N ASN A 169 14.30 -0.84 8.10
CA ASN A 169 13.69 0.43 8.51
C ASN A 169 14.40 1.63 7.88
N VAL A 170 15.73 1.58 7.77
CA VAL A 170 16.51 2.59 7.05
C VAL A 170 16.13 2.61 5.57
N ALA A 171 15.97 1.44 4.93
CA ALA A 171 15.51 1.35 3.54
C ALA A 171 14.09 1.90 3.36
N MET A 172 13.17 1.58 4.28
CA MET A 172 11.82 2.17 4.29
C MET A 172 11.89 3.69 4.39
N ALA A 173 12.63 4.22 5.36
CA ALA A 173 12.75 5.64 5.59
C ALA A 173 13.35 6.36 4.37
N ALA A 174 14.37 5.77 3.73
CA ALA A 174 14.99 6.32 2.53
C ALA A 174 14.01 6.47 1.36
N VAL A 175 12.95 5.66 1.30
CA VAL A 175 11.91 5.73 0.25
C VAL A 175 10.69 6.55 0.70
N SER A 176 10.19 6.32 1.92
CA SER A 176 9.00 6.96 2.43
C SER A 176 9.21 8.44 2.76
N ILE A 177 10.40 8.86 3.22
CA ILE A 177 10.67 10.26 3.56
C ILE A 177 10.55 11.17 2.33
N PRO A 178 11.24 10.91 1.20
CA PRO A 178 11.07 11.73 0.00
C PRO A 178 9.63 11.82 -0.48
N ILE A 179 8.91 10.69 -0.49
CA ILE A 179 7.49 10.63 -0.89
C ILE A 179 6.63 11.48 0.04
N GLY A 180 6.79 11.29 1.36
CA GLY A 180 6.06 12.02 2.37
C GLY A 180 6.29 13.53 2.28
N VAL A 181 7.57 13.95 2.22
CA VAL A 181 7.94 15.36 2.14
C VAL A 181 7.41 16.01 0.87
N ALA A 182 7.47 15.32 -0.28
CA ALA A 182 6.98 15.86 -1.54
C ALA A 182 5.47 16.11 -1.54
N ILE A 183 4.69 15.32 -0.80
CA ILE A 183 3.22 15.41 -0.79
C ILE A 183 2.70 16.29 0.35
N ALA A 184 3.25 16.14 1.57
CA ALA A 184 2.71 16.76 2.78
C ALA A 184 3.78 17.47 3.65
N GLY A 185 4.95 17.77 3.08
CA GLY A 185 6.01 18.51 3.77
C GLY A 185 6.45 17.85 5.09
N TRP A 186 6.48 18.63 6.16
CA TRP A 186 6.92 18.12 7.47
C TRP A 186 5.96 17.08 8.08
N ILE A 187 4.66 17.15 7.77
CA ILE A 187 3.69 16.12 8.19
C ILE A 187 4.01 14.79 7.52
N GLY A 188 4.30 14.84 6.22
CA GLY A 188 4.71 13.66 5.48
C GLY A 188 6.03 13.08 5.97
N LEU A 189 7.00 13.91 6.36
CA LEU A 189 8.22 13.48 7.04
C LEU A 189 7.91 12.74 8.34
N ALA A 190 7.08 13.32 9.21
CA ALA A 190 6.70 12.72 10.48
C ALA A 190 5.99 11.37 10.27
N ALA A 191 5.03 11.32 9.35
CA ALA A 191 4.31 10.08 9.02
C ALA A 191 5.24 9.00 8.45
N ALA A 192 6.22 9.38 7.60
CA ALA A 192 7.22 8.47 7.07
C ALA A 192 8.16 7.92 8.14
N LEU A 193 8.63 8.77 9.07
CA LEU A 193 9.50 8.36 10.17
C LEU A 193 8.77 7.44 11.16
N VAL A 194 7.55 7.80 11.56
CA VAL A 194 6.73 7.00 12.48
C VAL A 194 6.43 5.64 11.87
N SER A 195 5.97 5.60 10.61
CA SER A 195 5.68 4.33 9.93
C SER A 195 6.93 3.46 9.76
N SER A 196 8.07 4.06 9.42
CA SER A 196 9.35 3.35 9.31
C SER A 196 9.83 2.81 10.65
N ALA A 197 9.56 3.50 11.77
CA ALA A 197 9.87 2.99 13.11
C ALA A 197 8.93 1.85 13.51
N VAL A 198 7.63 2.00 13.25
CA VAL A 198 6.58 1.03 13.59
C VAL A 198 6.72 -0.27 12.78
N GLU A 199 7.29 -0.25 11.58
CA GLU A 199 7.52 -1.47 10.77
C GLU A 199 8.23 -2.58 11.57
N ARG A 200 9.12 -2.24 12.51
CA ARG A 200 9.84 -3.23 13.32
C ARG A 200 9.00 -3.83 14.45
N VAL A 201 7.89 -3.19 14.82
CA VAL A 201 7.05 -3.61 15.94
C VAL A 201 6.33 -4.90 15.57
N GLU A 202 6.59 -5.96 16.33
CA GLU A 202 5.83 -7.21 16.25
C GLU A 202 4.66 -7.11 17.24
N ALA A 203 3.52 -6.58 16.79
CA ALA A 203 2.30 -6.51 17.58
C ALA A 203 1.52 -7.84 17.49
N GLY A 204 2.16 -8.95 17.85
CA GLY A 204 1.55 -10.29 17.79
C GLY A 204 1.15 -10.69 16.37
N ALA A 205 -0.14 -11.01 16.18
CA ALA A 205 -0.68 -11.48 14.89
C ALA A 205 -0.98 -10.35 13.88
N ILE A 206 -0.74 -9.08 14.24
CA ILE A 206 -1.09 -7.93 13.39
C ILE A 206 -0.04 -7.76 12.28
N ASP A 207 -0.53 -7.62 11.05
CA ASP A 207 0.27 -7.41 9.86
C ASP A 207 0.97 -6.03 9.84
N ASP A 208 2.21 -5.99 9.32
CA ASP A 208 2.98 -4.76 9.16
C ASP A 208 2.29 -3.78 8.20
N ASN A 209 1.58 -4.26 7.17
CA ASN A 209 0.79 -3.40 6.29
C ASN A 209 -0.28 -2.60 7.06
N ILE A 210 -0.94 -3.24 8.02
CA ILE A 210 -1.97 -2.58 8.84
C ILE A 210 -1.32 -1.58 9.79
N LEU A 211 -0.23 -1.97 10.47
CA LEU A 211 0.47 -1.10 11.42
C LEU A 211 1.06 0.15 10.75
N ILE A 212 1.69 -0.02 9.58
CA ILE A 212 2.28 1.08 8.79
C ILE A 212 1.18 2.03 8.33
N ALA A 213 0.11 1.49 7.74
CA ALA A 213 -0.98 2.32 7.24
C ALA A 213 -1.69 3.07 8.38
N LEU A 214 -2.00 2.37 9.47
CA LEU A 214 -2.68 2.96 10.63
C LEU A 214 -1.82 4.04 11.28
N SER A 215 -0.54 3.76 11.55
CA SER A 215 0.34 4.73 12.23
C SER A 215 0.57 5.99 11.39
N SER A 216 0.78 5.86 10.08
CA SER A 216 0.91 7.02 9.20
C SER A 216 -0.41 7.79 9.06
N SER A 217 -1.55 7.11 8.92
CA SER A 217 -2.88 7.75 8.93
C SER A 217 -3.14 8.53 10.21
N LEU A 218 -2.78 7.98 11.38
CA LEU A 218 -3.00 8.67 12.67
C LEU A 218 -2.18 9.96 12.78
N VAL A 219 -0.93 9.97 12.29
CA VAL A 219 -0.12 11.19 12.25
C VAL A 219 -0.78 12.26 11.37
N ILE A 220 -1.23 11.88 10.18
CA ILE A 220 -1.89 12.80 9.22
C ILE A 220 -3.21 13.32 9.79
N LEU A 221 -4.03 12.45 10.38
CA LEU A 221 -5.31 12.85 10.99
C LEU A 221 -5.10 13.81 12.17
N ALA A 222 -4.11 13.56 13.03
CA ALA A 222 -3.79 14.45 14.14
C ALA A 222 -3.35 15.84 13.66
N ALA A 223 -2.57 15.90 12.58
CA ALA A 223 -2.17 17.15 11.95
C ALA A 223 -3.37 17.90 11.36
N ALA A 224 -4.27 17.22 10.64
CA ALA A 224 -5.48 17.83 10.11
C ALA A 224 -6.41 18.33 11.23
N ALA A 225 -6.57 17.54 12.30
CA ALA A 225 -7.41 17.92 13.45
C ALA A 225 -6.89 19.17 14.18
N THR A 226 -5.59 19.44 14.11
CA THR A 226 -4.94 20.60 14.72
C THR A 226 -4.74 21.78 13.75
N GLY A 227 -5.19 21.64 12.49
CA GLY A 227 -5.08 22.69 11.47
C GLY A 227 -3.66 22.89 10.93
N GLN A 228 -2.84 21.84 10.95
CA GLN A 228 -1.45 21.83 10.45
C GLN A 228 -1.32 21.28 9.02
N LEU A 229 -2.44 20.95 8.38
CA LEU A 229 -2.56 20.52 7.00
C LEU A 229 -3.30 21.58 6.17
#